data_AF-A0A0Q9AE95-F1
#
_entry.id   AF-A0A0Q9AE95-F1
#
_cell.length_a   1.000
_cell.length_b   1.000
_cell.length_c   1.000
_cell.angle_alpha   90.00
_cell.angle_beta   90.00
_cell.angle_gamma   90.00
#
_symmetry.space_group_name_H-M   'P 1'
#
loop_
_entity.id
_entity.type
_entity.pdbx_description
1 polymer ?
#
loop_
_entity_poly.entity_id
_entity_poly.type
_entity_poly.pdbx_seq_one_letter_code
_entity_poly.pdbx_strand_id
1 'polypeptide(L)'
;MTAPHLTITDTNPDSASASQAEINAEMAAIETGYLQTGIEELQPRLDYAPYRSSLLRHPTKDLHHADPEALELWAPVFGERDVHRLESDLTIQHSGDPIGERMVITGRVLDGDGRPVRHQLVEIWQANSAGRYVHKRDQHHAPLDPNFTGVGRCLTDADGNYRFTTIKPGPYPWKNHRNAWRPTHIHFSLFGTDFTQRMITQMYFPGDPLFALDPIYQSITDQKARDRLVAAYDHDVTSHEWATGYRWDIVLTGSQRTHFENAARDEDEEH
;
A
#
# COMPACT_ATOMS: atom_id res chain seq x y z
N MET A 1 -45.18 12.85 24.17
CA MET A 1 -43.95 13.14 23.41
C MET A 1 -43.00 11.97 23.63
N THR A 2 -42.95 11.06 22.68
CA THR A 2 -42.06 9.89 22.70
C THR A 2 -40.64 10.36 22.37
N ALA A 3 -39.69 10.03 23.23
CA ALA A 3 -38.27 10.31 22.98
C ALA A 3 -37.82 9.64 21.68
N PRO A 4 -36.98 10.29 20.85
CA PRO A 4 -36.43 9.65 19.67
C PRO A 4 -35.58 8.46 20.12
N HIS A 5 -35.92 7.28 19.59
CA HIS A 5 -35.13 6.08 19.76
C HIS A 5 -33.77 6.35 19.09
N LEU A 6 -32.71 6.52 19.88
CA LEU A 6 -31.35 6.45 19.36
C LEU A 6 -31.17 5.05 18.79
N THR A 7 -31.27 4.93 17.47
CA THR A 7 -30.86 3.73 16.76
C THR A 7 -29.36 3.63 16.98
N ILE A 8 -28.95 2.73 17.88
CA ILE A 8 -27.54 2.35 18.00
C ILE A 8 -27.23 1.64 16.70
N THR A 9 -26.62 2.36 15.75
CA THR A 9 -26.08 1.75 14.53
C THR A 9 -25.04 0.75 14.99
N ASP A 10 -25.27 -0.54 14.73
CA ASP A 10 -24.30 -1.58 15.05
C ASP A 10 -23.06 -1.37 14.18
N THR A 11 -21.99 -0.87 14.81
CA THR A 11 -20.72 -0.55 14.16
C THR A 11 -19.79 -1.76 14.07
N ASN A 12 -20.23 -2.95 14.48
CA ASN A 12 -19.44 -4.16 14.37
C ASN A 12 -19.23 -4.54 12.88
N PRO A 13 -17.98 -4.55 12.37
CA PRO A 13 -17.70 -4.93 10.99
C PRO A 13 -18.18 -6.34 10.65
N ASP A 14 -18.17 -7.27 11.62
CA ASP A 14 -18.59 -8.66 11.42
C ASP A 14 -20.09 -8.81 11.18
N SER A 15 -20.91 -7.87 11.69
CA SER A 15 -22.35 -7.88 11.44
C SER A 15 -22.70 -7.32 10.06
N ALA A 16 -21.80 -6.51 9.48
CA ALA A 16 -21.94 -5.88 8.16
C ALA A 16 -23.34 -5.24 7.96
N SER A 17 -23.88 -4.63 9.03
CA SER A 17 -25.28 -4.21 9.11
C SER A 17 -25.58 -2.94 8.31
N ALA A 18 -24.64 -1.98 8.29
CA ALA A 18 -24.77 -0.72 7.56
C ALA A 18 -24.85 -0.95 6.05
N SER A 19 -25.65 -0.13 5.36
CA SER A 19 -25.77 -0.09 3.91
C SER A 19 -24.65 0.75 3.27
N GLN A 20 -24.37 0.51 1.98
CA GLN A 20 -23.44 1.34 1.21
C GLN A 20 -23.87 2.83 1.21
N ALA A 21 -25.17 3.13 1.20
CA ALA A 21 -25.66 4.50 1.20
C ALA A 21 -25.33 5.24 2.51
N GLU A 22 -25.44 4.56 3.65
CA GLU A 22 -25.05 5.11 4.96
C GLU A 22 -23.54 5.35 5.01
N ILE A 23 -22.73 4.40 4.55
CA ILE A 23 -21.27 4.57 4.48
C ILE A 23 -20.91 5.74 3.56
N ASN A 24 -21.53 5.85 2.39
CA ASN A 24 -21.30 6.97 1.47
C ASN A 24 -21.68 8.32 2.08
N ALA A 25 -22.76 8.38 2.87
CA ALA A 25 -23.16 9.60 3.56
C ALA A 25 -22.14 10.00 4.63
N GLU A 26 -21.60 9.05 5.39
CA GLU A 26 -20.54 9.31 6.38
C GLU A 26 -19.25 9.80 5.70
N MET A 27 -18.83 9.15 4.61
CA MET A 27 -17.64 9.56 3.84
C MET A 27 -17.81 10.98 3.28
N ALA A 28 -18.97 11.29 2.68
CA ALA A 28 -19.27 12.61 2.13
C ALA A 28 -19.30 13.71 3.21
N ALA A 29 -19.80 13.40 4.42
CA ALA A 29 -19.77 14.35 5.54
C ALA A 29 -18.33 14.65 5.98
N ILE A 30 -17.46 13.63 6.04
CA ILE A 30 -16.05 13.79 6.37
C ILE A 30 -15.32 14.61 5.29
N GLU A 31 -15.55 14.30 4.01
CA GLU A 31 -14.98 15.04 2.88
C GLU A 31 -15.41 16.51 2.89
N THR A 32 -16.70 16.78 3.13
CA THR A 32 -17.21 18.15 3.26
C THR A 32 -16.51 18.90 4.40
N GLY A 33 -16.31 18.23 5.54
CA GLY A 33 -15.57 18.81 6.67
C GLY A 33 -14.11 19.09 6.33
N TYR A 34 -13.41 18.16 5.65
CA TYR A 34 -12.04 18.35 5.16
C TYR A 34 -11.92 19.58 4.27
N LEU A 35 -12.79 19.69 3.25
CA LEU A 35 -12.79 20.81 2.30
C LEU A 35 -13.00 22.18 2.97
N GLN A 36 -13.66 22.23 4.13
CA GLN A 36 -13.84 23.45 4.90
C GLN A 36 -12.59 23.85 5.71
N THR A 37 -11.71 22.92 6.04
CA THR A 37 -10.49 23.22 6.82
C THR A 37 -9.47 24.00 6.01
N GLY A 38 -9.34 23.71 4.70
CA GLY A 38 -8.29 24.25 3.86
C GLY A 38 -6.87 23.75 4.20
N ILE A 39 -6.74 22.76 5.08
CA ILE A 39 -5.47 22.15 5.49
C ILE A 39 -5.24 20.89 4.66
N GLU A 40 -4.05 20.69 4.13
CA GLU A 40 -3.69 19.48 3.37
C GLU A 40 -3.52 18.27 4.32
N GLU A 41 -4.23 17.18 4.04
CA GLU A 41 -4.12 15.91 4.78
C GLU A 41 -3.61 14.80 3.86
N LEU A 42 -2.32 14.49 3.95
CA LEU A 42 -1.66 13.53 3.04
C LEU A 42 -1.69 12.08 3.51
N GLN A 43 -2.13 11.84 4.75
CA GLN A 43 -2.15 10.53 5.39
C GLN A 43 -3.59 10.10 5.68
N PRO A 44 -3.86 8.78 5.74
CA PRO A 44 -5.19 8.30 6.12
C PRO A 44 -5.53 8.76 7.53
N ARG A 45 -6.79 9.18 7.73
CA ARG A 45 -7.29 9.49 9.08
C ARG A 45 -7.31 8.23 9.94
N LEU A 46 -6.76 8.31 11.15
CA LEU A 46 -6.69 7.18 12.08
C LEU A 46 -8.07 6.79 12.64
N ASP A 47 -8.89 7.79 12.99
CA ASP A 47 -10.29 7.61 13.39
C ASP A 47 -11.23 7.87 12.21
N TYR A 48 -11.27 6.92 11.27
CA TYR A 48 -12.10 7.02 10.06
C TYR A 48 -13.29 6.06 10.15
N ALA A 49 -14.37 6.51 10.80
CA ALA A 49 -15.54 5.70 11.11
C ALA A 49 -16.12 4.87 9.92
N PRO A 50 -16.19 5.36 8.67
CA PRO A 50 -16.68 4.55 7.55
C PRO A 50 -15.87 3.26 7.34
N TYR A 51 -14.58 3.27 7.69
CA TYR A 51 -13.77 2.07 7.83
C TYR A 51 -13.92 1.51 9.26
N ARG A 52 -14.90 0.62 9.44
CA ARG A 52 -15.39 0.18 10.76
C ARG A 52 -14.32 -0.43 11.67
N SER A 53 -13.31 -1.08 11.10
CA SER A 53 -12.22 -1.67 11.90
C SER A 53 -11.31 -0.63 12.56
N SER A 54 -11.32 0.63 12.10
CA SER A 54 -10.51 1.72 12.69
C SER A 54 -11.05 2.20 14.04
N LEU A 55 -12.38 2.11 14.26
CA LEU A 55 -13.07 2.62 15.45
C LEU A 55 -12.49 2.10 16.78
N LEU A 56 -12.03 0.84 16.80
CA LEU A 56 -11.47 0.20 18.00
C LEU A 56 -9.96 -0.01 17.91
N ARG A 57 -9.30 0.48 16.86
CA ARG A 57 -7.89 0.21 16.56
C ARG A 57 -7.11 1.46 16.17
N HIS A 58 -7.49 2.61 16.74
CA HIS A 58 -6.73 3.85 16.64
C HIS A 58 -6.30 4.33 18.03
N PRO A 59 -5.16 5.03 18.15
CA PRO A 59 -4.77 5.64 19.41
C PRO A 59 -5.74 6.76 19.77
N THR A 60 -6.22 6.77 21.01
CA THR A 60 -7.10 7.85 21.54
C THR A 60 -6.32 9.01 22.16
N LYS A 61 -4.99 8.90 22.17
CA LYS A 61 -4.06 9.95 22.63
C LYS A 61 -3.22 10.41 21.46
N ASP A 62 -2.81 11.67 21.50
CA ASP A 62 -1.92 12.23 20.50
C ASP A 62 -0.58 11.47 20.47
N LEU A 63 -0.03 11.34 19.27
CA LEU A 63 1.31 10.82 19.11
C LEU A 63 2.30 11.82 19.69
N HIS A 64 3.18 11.34 20.57
CA HIS A 64 4.29 12.14 21.07
C HIS A 64 5.45 12.05 20.08
N HIS A 65 5.81 13.18 19.48
CA HIS A 65 7.03 13.27 18.70
C HIS A 65 8.23 13.11 19.64
N ALA A 66 9.06 12.12 19.36
CA ALA A 66 10.36 11.93 19.97
C ALA A 66 11.42 12.07 18.87
N ASP A 67 12.57 12.65 19.20
CA ASP A 67 13.73 12.61 18.32
C ASP A 67 14.11 11.13 18.13
N PRO A 68 14.31 10.66 16.88
CA PRO A 68 14.74 9.29 16.65
C PRO A 68 16.08 9.08 17.36
N GLU A 69 16.17 8.06 18.22
CA GLU A 69 17.45 7.65 18.78
C GLU A 69 18.29 7.00 17.68
N ALA A 70 19.58 6.75 17.96
CA ALA A 70 20.48 6.20 16.96
C ALA A 70 20.04 4.82 16.41
N LEU A 71 19.13 4.12 17.10
CA LEU A 71 18.60 2.81 16.71
C LEU A 71 17.51 2.89 15.63
N GLU A 72 16.70 3.95 15.61
CA GLU A 72 15.68 4.19 14.58
C GLU A 72 16.30 4.66 13.24
N LEU A 73 17.61 4.90 13.20
CA LEU A 73 18.36 5.31 12.00
C LEU A 73 18.99 4.13 11.24
N TRP A 74 18.70 2.87 11.61
CA TRP A 74 19.23 1.70 10.90
C TRP A 74 18.11 0.72 10.58
N ALA A 75 17.80 0.55 9.30
CA ALA A 75 16.97 -0.55 8.81
C ALA A 75 17.81 -1.83 8.58
N PRO A 76 17.23 -3.04 8.69
CA PRO A 76 17.93 -4.26 8.30
C PRO A 76 18.35 -4.18 6.83
N VAL A 77 19.66 -4.27 6.57
CA VAL A 77 20.20 -4.34 5.22
C VAL A 77 20.05 -5.77 4.73
N PHE A 78 19.11 -6.00 3.81
CA PHE A 78 19.04 -7.26 3.07
C PHE A 78 20.09 -7.21 1.96
N GLY A 79 21.06 -8.12 1.99
CA GLY A 79 22.06 -8.21 0.93
C GLY A 79 21.47 -8.83 -0.34
N GLU A 80 22.08 -8.56 -1.50
CA GLU A 80 21.69 -9.18 -2.79
C GLU A 80 21.66 -10.72 -2.77
N ARG A 81 22.32 -11.35 -1.78
CA ARG A 81 22.37 -12.80 -1.61
C ARG A 81 21.07 -13.38 -1.02
N ASP A 82 20.23 -12.57 -0.38
CA ASP A 82 19.03 -13.03 0.33
C ASP A 82 17.74 -12.91 -0.49
N VAL A 83 17.81 -12.22 -1.64
CA VAL A 83 16.67 -11.98 -2.54
C VAL A 83 17.07 -12.29 -3.99
N HIS A 84 16.57 -13.40 -4.52
CA HIS A 84 16.86 -13.82 -5.88
C HIS A 84 16.00 -13.04 -6.90
N ARG A 85 16.56 -12.73 -8.08
CA ARG A 85 15.85 -11.95 -9.13
C ARG A 85 14.53 -12.57 -9.59
N LEU A 86 14.39 -13.89 -9.48
CA LEU A 86 13.16 -14.60 -9.87
C LEU A 86 12.03 -14.42 -8.85
N GLU A 87 12.32 -13.96 -7.63
CA GLU A 87 11.30 -13.74 -6.58
C GLU A 87 10.39 -12.55 -6.87
N SER A 88 10.71 -11.75 -7.90
CA SER A 88 9.87 -10.67 -8.40
C SER A 88 8.92 -11.11 -9.53
N ASP A 89 9.00 -12.37 -9.98
CA ASP A 89 8.09 -12.93 -10.97
C ASP A 89 7.12 -13.91 -10.28
N LEU A 90 5.91 -13.41 -10.03
CA LEU A 90 4.84 -14.17 -9.38
C LEU A 90 4.24 -15.24 -10.32
N THR A 91 4.61 -15.23 -11.61
CA THR A 91 4.00 -16.09 -12.63
C THR A 91 4.74 -17.39 -12.88
N ILE A 92 5.94 -17.55 -12.30
CA ILE A 92 6.80 -18.73 -12.49
C ILE A 92 7.07 -19.50 -11.20
N GLN A 93 6.30 -19.22 -10.13
CA GLN A 93 6.50 -19.82 -8.80
C GLN A 93 5.99 -21.27 -8.70
N HIS A 94 5.25 -21.72 -9.71
CA HIS A 94 4.57 -23.01 -9.76
C HIS A 94 4.85 -23.72 -11.08
N SER A 95 4.42 -24.98 -11.20
CA SER A 95 4.69 -25.80 -12.40
C SER A 95 3.89 -25.40 -13.65
N GLY A 96 2.84 -24.59 -13.49
CA GLY A 96 2.01 -24.12 -14.60
C GLY A 96 1.81 -22.60 -14.55
N ASP A 97 1.17 -22.06 -15.58
CA ASP A 97 0.85 -20.64 -15.64
C ASP A 97 -0.36 -20.29 -14.76
N PRO A 98 -0.30 -19.16 -14.01
CA PRO A 98 -1.47 -18.63 -13.34
C PRO A 98 -2.47 -18.01 -14.35
N ILE A 99 -3.74 -18.04 -13.99
CA ILE A 99 -4.85 -17.53 -14.80
C ILE A 99 -5.07 -16.04 -14.49
N GLY A 100 -5.07 -15.20 -15.54
CA GLY A 100 -5.53 -13.82 -15.48
C GLY A 100 -4.77 -12.90 -16.43
N GLU A 101 -5.00 -11.59 -16.31
CA GLU A 101 -4.27 -10.58 -17.08
C GLU A 101 -2.82 -10.50 -16.58
N ARG A 102 -1.86 -10.98 -17.38
CA ARG A 102 -0.45 -10.82 -17.07
C ARG A 102 -0.02 -9.37 -17.23
N MET A 103 0.70 -8.87 -16.24
CA MET A 103 1.18 -7.49 -16.23
C MET A 103 2.57 -7.36 -15.63
N VAL A 104 3.24 -6.30 -16.05
CA VAL A 104 4.47 -5.79 -15.49
C VAL A 104 4.16 -4.56 -14.66
N ILE A 105 4.69 -4.51 -13.45
CA ILE A 105 4.66 -3.30 -12.61
C ILE A 105 6.09 -2.87 -12.39
N THR A 106 6.37 -1.59 -12.65
CA THR A 106 7.70 -1.01 -12.43
C THR A 106 7.58 0.43 -11.96
N GLY A 107 8.66 0.99 -11.46
CA GLY A 107 8.73 2.38 -11.02
C GLY A 107 9.96 2.61 -10.19
N ARG A 108 10.04 3.78 -9.56
CA ARG A 108 11.16 4.20 -8.73
C ARG A 108 10.74 4.41 -7.29
N VAL A 109 11.60 4.01 -6.36
CA VAL A 109 11.52 4.41 -4.95
C VAL A 109 12.46 5.60 -4.75
N LEU A 110 11.88 6.72 -4.32
CA LEU A 110 12.56 7.99 -4.10
C LEU A 110 12.40 8.43 -2.64
N ASP A 111 13.33 9.25 -2.14
CA ASP A 111 13.15 9.97 -0.87
C ASP A 111 12.42 11.31 -1.09
N GLY A 112 12.15 12.04 -0.01
CA GLY A 112 11.46 13.33 -0.05
C GLY A 112 12.18 14.43 -0.85
N ASP A 113 13.49 14.27 -1.12
CA ASP A 113 14.29 15.18 -1.94
C ASP A 113 14.39 14.71 -3.41
N GLY A 114 13.73 13.61 -3.76
CA GLY A 114 13.75 13.01 -5.10
C GLY A 114 15.00 12.17 -5.39
N ARG A 115 15.81 11.84 -4.39
CA ARG A 115 16.98 10.97 -4.55
C ARG A 115 16.55 9.50 -4.59
N PRO A 116 17.23 8.65 -5.38
CA PRO A 116 16.90 7.23 -5.45
C PRO A 116 17.18 6.51 -4.12
N VAL A 117 16.23 5.73 -3.64
CA VAL A 117 16.41 4.81 -2.52
C VAL A 117 16.90 3.47 -3.07
N ARG A 118 18.21 3.23 -2.92
CA ARG A 118 18.93 2.15 -3.59
C ARG A 118 18.98 0.87 -2.75
N HIS A 119 18.97 -0.29 -3.40
CA HIS A 119 19.08 -1.61 -2.76
C HIS A 119 18.04 -1.84 -1.66
N GLN A 120 16.88 -1.22 -1.80
CA GLN A 120 15.77 -1.30 -0.86
C GLN A 120 14.95 -2.55 -1.12
N LEU A 121 14.68 -3.33 -0.08
CA LEU A 121 13.69 -4.39 -0.14
C LEU A 121 12.29 -3.81 -0.38
N VAL A 122 11.67 -4.24 -1.48
CA VAL A 122 10.27 -4.02 -1.82
C VAL A 122 9.58 -5.37 -1.84
N GLU A 123 8.55 -5.52 -1.02
CA GLU A 123 7.72 -6.74 -0.96
C GLU A 123 6.30 -6.41 -1.40
N ILE A 124 5.69 -7.32 -2.15
CA ILE A 124 4.30 -7.21 -2.56
C ILE A 124 3.49 -8.44 -2.16
N TRP A 125 2.21 -8.22 -1.89
CA TRP A 125 1.22 -9.29 -1.78
C TRP A 125 -0.13 -8.87 -2.34
N GLN A 126 -0.86 -9.82 -2.92
CA GLN A 126 -2.13 -9.58 -3.58
C GLN A 126 -3.01 -10.84 -3.65
N ALA A 127 -4.28 -10.63 -4.00
CA ALA A 127 -5.19 -11.71 -4.37
C ALA A 127 -4.85 -12.25 -5.78
N ASN A 128 -5.42 -13.40 -6.14
CA ASN A 128 -5.43 -13.87 -7.53
C ASN A 128 -6.41 -13.05 -8.40
N SER A 129 -6.50 -13.39 -9.70
CA SER A 129 -7.41 -12.75 -10.67
C SER A 129 -8.90 -12.85 -10.31
N ALA A 130 -9.28 -13.79 -9.43
CA ALA A 130 -10.65 -13.96 -8.95
C ALA A 130 -10.89 -13.27 -7.59
N GLY A 131 -9.93 -12.49 -7.07
CA GLY A 131 -10.06 -11.80 -5.79
C GLY A 131 -9.89 -12.71 -4.58
N ARG A 132 -9.20 -13.86 -4.71
CA ARG A 132 -8.95 -14.81 -3.62
C ARG A 132 -7.49 -14.79 -3.17
N TYR A 133 -7.26 -14.62 -1.87
CA TYR A 133 -5.95 -14.78 -1.24
C TYR A 133 -5.70 -16.24 -0.84
N VAL A 134 -4.43 -16.66 -0.93
CA VAL A 134 -3.95 -17.91 -0.32
C VAL A 134 -3.77 -17.70 1.19
N HIS A 135 -4.87 -17.51 1.92
CA HIS A 135 -4.87 -17.28 3.36
C HIS A 135 -6.04 -17.98 4.04
N LYS A 136 -5.79 -18.64 5.18
CA LYS A 136 -6.79 -19.48 5.89
C LYS A 136 -8.05 -18.70 6.32
N ARG A 137 -7.93 -17.39 6.57
CA ARG A 137 -9.07 -16.53 6.95
C ARG A 137 -9.84 -15.98 5.75
N ASP A 138 -9.31 -16.09 4.54
CA ASP A 138 -10.07 -15.71 3.37
C ASP A 138 -11.10 -16.81 3.07
N GLN A 139 -12.38 -16.48 3.22
CA GLN A 139 -13.53 -17.36 2.97
C GLN A 139 -14.36 -16.87 1.77
N HIS A 140 -13.80 -15.98 0.93
CA HIS A 140 -14.47 -15.51 -0.28
C HIS A 140 -14.79 -16.70 -1.20
N HIS A 141 -16.00 -16.77 -1.74
CA HIS A 141 -16.44 -17.89 -2.59
C HIS A 141 -15.96 -17.76 -4.05
N ALA A 142 -14.66 -17.49 -4.21
CA ALA A 142 -13.92 -17.51 -5.46
C ALA A 142 -12.85 -18.63 -5.41
N PRO A 143 -12.53 -19.25 -6.56
CA PRO A 143 -11.55 -20.32 -6.61
C PRO A 143 -10.14 -19.81 -6.27
N LEU A 144 -9.37 -20.67 -5.61
CA LEU A 144 -7.91 -20.52 -5.60
C LEU A 144 -7.37 -20.89 -6.99
N ASP A 145 -6.27 -20.24 -7.36
CA ASP A 145 -5.49 -20.64 -8.51
C ASP A 145 -4.33 -21.52 -8.00
N PRO A 146 -4.22 -22.79 -8.43
CA PRO A 146 -3.15 -23.67 -7.97
C PRO A 146 -1.76 -23.21 -8.41
N ASN A 147 -1.66 -22.32 -9.40
CA ASN A 147 -0.41 -21.79 -9.94
C ASN A 147 -0.12 -20.35 -9.49
N PHE A 148 -0.85 -19.81 -8.51
CA PHE A 148 -0.63 -18.43 -8.04
C PHE A 148 -0.65 -18.31 -6.51
N THR A 149 0.48 -17.90 -5.92
CA THR A 149 0.58 -17.61 -4.48
C THR A 149 0.26 -16.15 -4.17
N GLY A 150 0.64 -15.22 -5.06
CA GLY A 150 0.36 -13.80 -4.91
C GLY A 150 1.32 -13.03 -4.00
N VAL A 151 2.56 -13.52 -3.80
CA VAL A 151 3.61 -12.85 -3.02
C VAL A 151 4.89 -12.74 -3.82
N GLY A 152 5.61 -11.64 -3.69
CA GLY A 152 6.94 -11.49 -4.31
C GLY A 152 7.75 -10.40 -3.67
N ARG A 153 9.04 -10.37 -3.98
CA ARG A 153 9.96 -9.37 -3.46
C ARG A 153 11.13 -9.11 -4.41
N CYS A 154 11.66 -7.89 -4.35
CA CYS A 154 12.87 -7.50 -5.07
C CYS A 154 13.67 -6.47 -4.27
N LEU A 155 14.91 -6.22 -4.70
CA LEU A 155 15.67 -5.05 -4.27
C LEU A 155 15.61 -3.97 -5.35
N THR A 156 15.50 -2.71 -4.96
CA THR A 156 15.68 -1.61 -5.91
C THR A 156 17.11 -1.56 -6.43
N ASP A 157 17.30 -1.13 -7.67
CA ASP A 157 18.64 -0.95 -8.23
C ASP A 157 19.31 0.36 -7.77
N ALA A 158 20.47 0.68 -8.36
CA ALA A 158 21.24 1.88 -8.05
C ALA A 158 20.52 3.20 -8.41
N ASP A 159 19.49 3.16 -9.25
CA ASP A 159 18.68 4.32 -9.66
C ASP A 159 17.31 4.32 -8.97
N GLY A 160 17.10 3.39 -8.03
CA GLY A 160 15.89 3.22 -7.24
C GLY A 160 14.79 2.44 -7.97
N ASN A 161 15.07 1.84 -9.13
CA ASN A 161 14.03 1.14 -9.90
C ASN A 161 13.68 -0.20 -9.25
N TYR A 162 12.39 -0.53 -9.26
CA TYR A 162 11.88 -1.85 -8.94
C TYR A 162 11.06 -2.42 -10.11
N ARG A 163 10.90 -3.75 -10.14
CA ARG A 163 10.09 -4.40 -11.18
C ARG A 163 9.51 -5.71 -10.70
N PHE A 164 8.24 -5.95 -11.00
CA PHE A 164 7.53 -7.20 -10.79
C PHE A 164 6.83 -7.68 -12.07
N THR A 165 6.70 -9.00 -12.24
CA THR A 165 5.78 -9.62 -13.20
C THR A 165 4.74 -10.38 -12.40
N THR A 166 3.45 -10.14 -12.65
CA THR A 166 2.35 -10.73 -11.88
C THR A 166 1.06 -10.83 -12.70
N ILE A 167 -0.02 -11.27 -12.08
CA ILE A 167 -1.39 -11.27 -12.60
C ILE A 167 -2.19 -10.13 -11.97
N LYS A 168 -2.97 -9.40 -12.76
CA LYS A 168 -3.89 -8.37 -12.24
C LYS A 168 -4.87 -9.00 -11.24
N PRO A 169 -4.90 -8.54 -9.97
CA PRO A 169 -5.81 -9.11 -9.00
C PRO A 169 -7.26 -8.81 -9.37
N GLY A 170 -8.19 -9.63 -8.88
CA GLY A 170 -9.62 -9.29 -8.91
C GLY A 170 -10.00 -8.43 -7.70
N PRO A 171 -11.06 -7.59 -7.80
CA PRO A 171 -11.69 -7.02 -6.62
C PRO A 171 -12.30 -8.12 -5.76
N TYR A 172 -12.46 -7.89 -4.46
CA TYR A 172 -12.99 -8.89 -3.54
C TYR A 172 -13.94 -8.30 -2.49
N PRO A 173 -14.95 -9.05 -2.05
CA PRO A 173 -15.86 -8.62 -1.01
C PRO A 173 -15.21 -8.78 0.36
N TRP A 174 -15.64 -7.95 1.31
CA TRP A 174 -15.13 -7.98 2.66
C TRP A 174 -16.20 -7.53 3.67
N LYS A 175 -15.96 -7.77 4.95
CA LYS A 175 -16.92 -7.50 6.02
C LYS A 175 -16.62 -6.16 6.68
N ASN A 176 -17.03 -5.06 6.03
CA ASN A 176 -17.07 -3.73 6.64
C ASN A 176 -18.51 -3.24 6.80
N HIS A 177 -19.31 -3.43 5.76
CA HIS A 177 -20.71 -3.06 5.66
C HIS A 177 -21.36 -3.98 4.61
N ARG A 178 -22.68 -3.92 4.47
CA ARG A 178 -23.41 -4.76 3.52
C ARG A 178 -22.97 -4.44 2.09
N ASN A 179 -22.51 -5.47 1.37
CA ASN A 179 -22.03 -5.37 -0.01
C ASN A 179 -20.75 -4.52 -0.18
N ALA A 180 -19.86 -4.52 0.82
CA ALA A 180 -18.56 -3.87 0.69
C ALA A 180 -17.63 -4.67 -0.24
N TRP A 181 -17.00 -3.96 -1.19
CA TRP A 181 -15.99 -4.51 -2.10
C TRP A 181 -14.72 -3.66 -2.04
N ARG A 182 -13.56 -4.30 -2.09
CA ARG A 182 -12.28 -3.62 -2.26
C ARG A 182 -12.00 -3.43 -3.76
N PRO A 183 -11.50 -2.25 -4.19
CA PRO A 183 -10.99 -2.03 -5.53
C PRO A 183 -9.86 -3.00 -5.84
N THR A 184 -9.50 -3.12 -7.11
CA THR A 184 -8.32 -3.88 -7.52
C THR A 184 -7.07 -3.22 -6.94
N HIS A 185 -6.29 -3.96 -6.13
CA HIS A 185 -5.08 -3.42 -5.49
C HIS A 185 -4.00 -4.47 -5.26
N ILE A 186 -2.78 -3.98 -5.07
CA ILE A 186 -1.61 -4.75 -4.63
C ILE A 186 -1.04 -4.04 -3.41
N HIS A 187 -0.77 -4.80 -2.35
CA HIS A 187 -0.09 -4.25 -1.19
C HIS A 187 1.42 -4.16 -1.43
N PHE A 188 2.03 -3.11 -0.91
CA PHE A 188 3.47 -2.87 -0.96
C PHE A 188 4.01 -2.66 0.46
N SER A 189 5.19 -3.22 0.73
CA SER A 189 5.96 -3.03 1.96
C SER A 189 7.38 -2.57 1.60
N LEU A 190 7.81 -1.48 2.22
CA LEU A 190 9.15 -0.91 2.09
C LEU A 190 9.70 -0.64 3.50
N PHE A 191 10.97 -0.95 3.73
CA PHE A 191 11.65 -0.64 4.99
C PHE A 191 12.32 0.74 4.98
N GLY A 192 12.75 1.21 3.80
CA GLY A 192 13.60 2.41 3.68
C GLY A 192 15.03 2.18 4.20
N THR A 193 15.87 3.20 4.09
CA THR A 193 17.23 3.20 4.64
C THR A 193 17.23 3.47 6.15
N ASP A 194 16.21 4.17 6.65
CA ASP A 194 16.00 4.50 8.07
C ASP A 194 14.65 3.93 8.54
N PHE A 195 14.51 3.53 9.81
CA PHE A 195 13.26 2.92 10.30
C PHE A 195 12.06 3.87 10.18
N THR A 196 12.30 5.18 10.24
CA THR A 196 11.28 6.23 10.03
C THR A 196 10.67 6.24 8.63
N GLN A 197 11.29 5.54 7.67
CA GLN A 197 10.80 5.38 6.30
C GLN A 197 10.00 4.10 6.10
N ARG A 198 9.84 3.25 7.13
CA ARG A 198 9.06 2.01 7.05
C ARG A 198 7.63 2.34 6.62
N MET A 199 7.22 1.85 5.45
CA MET A 199 5.92 2.11 4.88
C MET A 199 5.24 0.84 4.39
N ILE A 200 3.96 0.68 4.74
CA ILE A 200 3.05 -0.25 4.08
C ILE A 200 1.97 0.59 3.40
N THR A 201 1.73 0.31 2.13
CA THR A 201 0.72 1.01 1.34
C THR A 201 0.06 0.06 0.34
N GLN A 202 -0.88 0.57 -0.45
CA GLN A 202 -1.60 -0.16 -1.48
C GLN A 202 -1.53 0.62 -2.79
N MET A 203 -1.13 -0.07 -3.86
CA MET A 203 -1.21 0.42 -5.24
C MET A 203 -2.56 0.03 -5.83
N TYR A 204 -3.18 0.95 -6.55
CA TYR A 204 -4.45 0.76 -7.26
C TYR A 204 -4.28 0.92 -8.78
N PHE A 205 -5.33 0.60 -9.53
CA PHE A 205 -5.34 0.64 -10.99
C PHE A 205 -6.24 1.76 -11.53
N PRO A 206 -5.92 2.37 -12.68
CA PRO A 206 -6.66 3.50 -13.20
C PRO A 206 -8.08 3.08 -13.62
N GLY A 207 -9.05 3.93 -13.29
CA GLY A 207 -10.45 3.77 -13.73
C GLY A 207 -11.27 2.74 -12.95
N ASP A 208 -10.82 2.30 -11.77
CA ASP A 208 -11.60 1.35 -10.96
C ASP A 208 -12.89 2.01 -10.42
N PRO A 209 -14.09 1.48 -10.72
CA PRO A 209 -15.36 2.08 -10.30
C PRO A 209 -15.59 1.99 -8.78
N LEU A 210 -14.83 1.17 -8.05
CA LEU A 210 -15.00 0.96 -6.61
C LEU A 210 -14.34 2.06 -5.76
N PHE A 211 -13.56 2.97 -6.35
CA PHE A 211 -12.87 4.04 -5.61
C PHE A 211 -13.82 4.90 -4.77
N ALA A 212 -14.96 5.31 -5.31
CA ALA A 212 -15.93 6.12 -4.59
C ALA A 212 -16.65 5.36 -3.45
N LEU A 213 -16.52 4.03 -3.42
CA LEU A 213 -17.27 3.15 -2.51
C LEU A 213 -16.40 2.53 -1.42
N ASP A 214 -15.07 2.56 -1.57
CA ASP A 214 -14.11 1.91 -0.66
C ASP A 214 -13.70 2.82 0.51
N PRO A 215 -14.10 2.51 1.75
CA PRO A 215 -13.72 3.32 2.91
C PRO A 215 -12.22 3.33 3.21
N ILE A 216 -11.46 2.34 2.75
CA ILE A 216 -10.00 2.34 2.92
C ILE A 216 -9.37 3.40 2.02
N TYR A 217 -9.71 3.41 0.72
CA TYR A 217 -9.24 4.44 -0.21
C TYR A 217 -9.71 5.84 0.20
N GLN A 218 -10.96 5.98 0.63
CA GLN A 218 -11.55 7.26 1.05
C GLN A 218 -11.07 7.76 2.42
N SER A 219 -10.34 6.95 3.18
CA SER A 219 -9.75 7.38 4.46
C SER A 219 -8.66 8.45 4.30
N ILE A 220 -8.07 8.54 3.10
CA ILE A 220 -7.24 9.67 2.68
C ILE A 220 -8.19 10.68 2.05
N THR A 221 -8.41 11.80 2.73
CA THR A 221 -9.41 12.82 2.36
C THR A 221 -8.96 13.69 1.19
N ASP A 222 -7.65 13.89 1.01
CA ASP A 222 -7.09 14.63 -0.11
C ASP A 222 -7.07 13.81 -1.42
N GLN A 223 -7.71 14.33 -2.48
CA GLN A 223 -7.77 13.65 -3.78
C GLN A 223 -6.38 13.50 -4.43
N LYS A 224 -5.49 14.50 -4.32
CA LYS A 224 -4.15 14.41 -4.91
C LYS A 224 -3.32 13.33 -4.20
N ALA A 225 -3.48 13.19 -2.89
CA ALA A 225 -2.84 12.11 -2.13
C ALA A 225 -3.38 10.73 -2.56
N ARG A 226 -4.70 10.61 -2.78
CA ARG A 226 -5.31 9.39 -3.32
C ARG A 226 -4.80 9.05 -4.73
N ASP A 227 -4.70 10.04 -5.61
CA ASP A 227 -4.23 9.86 -6.99
C ASP A 227 -2.78 9.32 -7.04
N ARG A 228 -1.95 9.65 -6.03
CA ARG A 228 -0.59 9.10 -5.91
C ARG A 228 -0.57 7.60 -5.64
N LEU A 229 -1.68 6.99 -5.22
CA LEU A 229 -1.77 5.53 -5.02
C LEU A 229 -2.16 4.79 -6.30
N VAL A 230 -2.50 5.49 -7.39
CA VAL A 230 -2.98 4.89 -8.63
C VAL A 230 -1.81 4.75 -9.62
N ALA A 231 -1.53 3.53 -10.06
CA ALA A 231 -0.54 3.29 -11.10
C ALA A 231 -1.01 3.84 -12.45
N ALA A 232 -0.06 4.28 -13.28
CA ALA A 232 -0.33 4.70 -14.64
C ALA A 232 -0.12 3.52 -15.60
N TYR A 233 -1.04 3.30 -16.55
CA TYR A 233 -0.74 2.42 -17.68
C TYR A 233 0.39 3.03 -18.51
N ASP A 234 1.38 2.21 -18.88
CA ASP A 234 2.55 2.61 -19.64
C ASP A 234 2.78 1.59 -20.77
N HIS A 235 2.53 2.02 -22.01
CA HIS A 235 2.65 1.14 -23.17
C HIS A 235 4.09 0.68 -23.42
N ASP A 236 5.08 1.50 -23.07
CA ASP A 236 6.49 1.16 -23.28
C ASP A 236 6.98 0.07 -22.31
N VAL A 237 6.23 -0.16 -21.21
CA VAL A 237 6.47 -1.24 -20.25
C VAL A 237 5.84 -2.56 -20.70
N THR A 238 4.92 -2.54 -21.67
CA THR A 238 4.23 -3.74 -22.16
C THR A 238 5.20 -4.68 -22.88
N SER A 239 4.81 -5.95 -22.99
CA SER A 239 5.54 -6.95 -23.76
C SER A 239 4.62 -7.54 -24.82
N HIS A 240 5.08 -7.51 -26.08
CA HIS A 240 4.32 -8.00 -27.23
C HIS A 240 3.83 -9.44 -26.99
N GLU A 241 2.53 -9.65 -27.20
CA GLU A 241 1.85 -10.94 -27.01
C GLU A 241 2.02 -11.59 -25.62
N TRP A 242 2.42 -10.81 -24.60
CA TRP A 242 2.79 -11.37 -23.29
C TRP A 242 2.15 -10.68 -22.09
N ALA A 243 2.34 -9.36 -21.92
CA ALA A 243 1.95 -8.66 -20.70
C ALA A 243 1.63 -7.18 -20.93
N THR A 244 0.65 -6.65 -20.17
CA THR A 244 0.42 -5.20 -20.06
C THR A 244 1.47 -4.56 -19.12
N GLY A 245 1.56 -3.23 -19.11
CA GLY A 245 2.58 -2.49 -18.34
C GLY A 245 1.98 -1.36 -17.53
N TYR A 246 2.41 -1.26 -16.26
CA TYR A 246 2.04 -0.17 -15.36
C TYR A 246 3.27 0.42 -14.68
N ARG A 247 3.29 1.74 -14.56
CA ARG A 247 4.29 2.50 -13.83
C ARG A 247 3.72 3.09 -12.55
N TRP A 248 4.42 2.94 -11.44
CA TRP A 248 4.05 3.54 -10.17
C TRP A 248 5.29 3.92 -9.36
N ASP A 249 5.47 5.21 -9.09
CA ASP A 249 6.60 5.69 -8.31
C ASP A 249 6.19 5.84 -6.84
N ILE A 250 7.11 5.55 -5.93
CA ILE A 250 6.89 5.55 -4.49
C ILE A 250 7.85 6.57 -3.87
N VAL A 251 7.31 7.50 -3.08
CA VAL A 251 8.11 8.51 -2.38
C VAL A 251 8.07 8.22 -0.88
N LEU A 252 9.23 7.95 -0.29
CA LEU A 252 9.43 7.82 1.15
C LEU A 252 9.72 9.19 1.79
N THR A 253 9.66 9.27 3.12
CA THR A 253 10.10 10.46 3.85
C THR A 253 11.60 10.72 3.58
N GLY A 254 11.99 12.00 3.53
CA GLY A 254 13.39 12.38 3.31
C GLY A 254 14.30 11.88 4.42
N SER A 255 15.53 11.48 4.08
CA SER A 255 16.57 11.19 5.07
C SER A 255 17.10 12.52 5.61
N GLN A 256 16.56 13.04 6.72
CA GLN A 256 17.17 14.19 7.39
C GLN A 256 18.46 13.76 8.08
N ARG A 257 19.49 13.45 7.29
CA ARG A 257 20.86 13.30 7.81
C ARG A 257 21.45 14.70 7.93
N THR A 258 21.70 15.15 9.15
CA THR A 258 22.68 16.20 9.37
C THR A 258 24.03 15.68 8.84
N HIS A 259 24.60 16.34 7.84
CA HIS A 259 25.94 16.03 7.37
C HIS A 259 26.92 16.18 8.54
N PHE A 260 27.64 15.10 8.86
CA PHE A 260 28.88 15.19 9.61
C PHE A 260 30.04 14.99 8.64
N GLU A 261 31.13 15.70 8.88
CA GLU A 261 32.36 15.57 8.10
C GLU A 261 32.81 14.10 8.14
N ASN A 262 32.94 13.48 6.97
CA ASN A 262 33.69 12.23 6.85
C ASN A 262 35.07 12.51 7.44
N ALA A 263 35.46 11.75 8.47
CA ALA A 263 36.81 11.78 8.98
C ALA A 263 37.76 11.56 7.79
N ALA A 264 38.38 12.65 7.36
CA ALA A 264 39.48 12.61 6.44
C ALA A 264 40.56 11.75 7.08
N ARG A 265 41.14 10.88 6.26
CA ARG A 265 42.51 10.36 6.33
C ARG A 265 43.32 10.84 7.54
N ASP A 266 43.68 9.91 8.40
CA ASP A 266 44.99 9.93 9.06
C ASP A 266 45.78 8.72 8.53
N GLU A 267 46.49 8.96 7.42
CA GLU A 267 47.80 8.37 7.22
C GLU A 267 48.77 9.13 8.16
N ASP A 268 49.68 8.37 8.80
CA ASP A 268 50.90 8.79 9.50
C ASP A 268 50.81 9.31 10.95
N GLU A 269 51.30 8.52 11.93
CA GLU A 269 52.59 8.72 12.62
C GLU A 269 52.81 7.78 13.84
N GLU A 270 53.96 7.10 13.82
CA GLU A 270 54.82 6.56 14.91
C GLU A 270 54.23 5.87 16.18
N HIS A 271 54.57 4.58 16.34
CA HIS A 271 55.53 4.09 17.35
C HIS A 271 56.08 2.70 17.01
#